data_AF-A0A3Q9KEC9-F1
#
_entry.id   AF-A0A3Q9KEC9-F1
#
_cell.length_a   1.000
_cell.length_b   1.000
_cell.length_c   1.000
_cell.angle_alpha   90.00
_cell.angle_beta   90.00
_cell.angle_gamma   90.00
#
_symmetry.space_group_name_H-M   'P 1'
#
loop_
_entity.id
_entity.type
_entity.pdbx_description
1 polymer ?
#
loop_
_entity_poly.entity_id
_entity_poly.type
_entity_poly.pdbx_seq_one_letter_code
_entity_poly.pdbx_strand_id
1 'polypeptide(L)'
;MAIHQAAATWGLPDFVFEPSCAVKGSGRREQGDRLLLTGARGAVLQSKRRTVTPGDADGERKWLQKNATKALKQAKGTVRQLRLCSAEMTNGRGRTLNVDGDAYEWIALVVLDHEEVPLQTHLD
;
A
#
# COMPACT_ATOMS: atom_id res chain seq x y z
N MET A 1 -23.17 9.90 16.91
CA MET A 1 -22.57 8.55 17.03
C MET A 1 -22.59 7.73 15.73
N ALA A 2 -23.66 7.79 14.91
CA ALA A 2 -23.74 7.02 13.66
C ALA A 2 -22.64 7.30 12.61
N ILE A 3 -22.19 8.56 12.49
CA ILE A 3 -21.15 8.97 11.51
C ILE A 3 -19.78 8.34 11.84
N HIS A 4 -19.40 8.29 13.12
CA HIS A 4 -18.13 7.70 13.53
C HIS A 4 -18.11 6.17 13.36
N GLN A 5 -19.22 5.50 13.65
CA GLN A 5 -19.35 4.06 13.40
C GLN A 5 -19.42 3.75 11.89
N ALA A 6 -20.15 4.56 11.11
CA ALA A 6 -20.15 4.42 9.65
C ALA A 6 -18.76 4.69 9.04
N ALA A 7 -17.99 5.65 9.57
CA ALA A 7 -16.60 5.88 9.17
C ALA A 7 -15.67 4.73 9.58
N ALA A 8 -15.86 4.13 10.76
CA ALA A 8 -15.08 2.99 11.24
C ALA A 8 -15.40 1.69 10.49
N THR A 9 -16.66 1.45 10.13
CA THR A 9 -17.12 0.22 9.44
C THR A 9 -17.06 0.34 7.91
N TRP A 10 -17.31 1.53 7.36
CA TRP A 10 -17.49 1.77 5.91
C TRP A 10 -16.71 2.98 5.37
N GLY A 11 -15.95 3.70 6.18
CA GLY A 11 -15.18 4.87 5.74
C GLY A 11 -13.91 4.50 4.98
N LEU A 12 -13.29 3.35 5.28
CA LEU A 12 -12.12 2.85 4.56
C LEU A 12 -12.31 2.77 3.04
N PRO A 13 -13.43 2.21 2.51
CA PRO A 13 -13.72 2.19 1.08
C PRO A 13 -13.67 3.56 0.38
N ASP A 14 -14.05 4.65 1.06
CA ASP A 14 -14.02 5.99 0.44
C ASP A 14 -12.60 6.48 0.15
N PHE A 15 -11.67 6.04 0.99
CA PHE A 15 -10.29 6.49 0.97
C PHE A 15 -9.35 5.49 0.32
N VAL A 16 -9.75 4.21 0.23
CA VAL A 16 -8.98 3.14 -0.40
C VAL A 16 -9.25 3.13 -1.90
N PHE A 17 -8.22 3.45 -2.68
CA PHE A 17 -8.25 3.36 -4.13
C PHE A 17 -7.60 2.06 -4.58
N GLU A 18 -8.27 1.38 -5.51
CA GLU A 18 -7.72 0.20 -6.15
C GLU A 18 -6.61 0.61 -7.13
N PRO A 19 -5.56 -0.20 -7.27
CA PRO A 19 -4.52 0.02 -8.26
C PRO A 19 -5.14 0.07 -9.65
N SER A 20 -5.03 1.20 -10.34
CA SER A 20 -5.38 1.26 -11.75
C SER A 20 -4.42 0.34 -12.51
N CYS A 21 -4.98 -0.62 -13.27
CA CYS A 21 -4.21 -1.57 -14.08
C CYS A 21 -3.38 -0.80 -15.11
N ALA A 22 -2.15 -0.43 -14.77
CA ALA A 22 -1.19 0.04 -15.76
C ALA A 22 -0.72 -1.18 -16.58
N VAL A 23 -1.20 -1.29 -17.82
CA VAL A 23 -0.73 -2.30 -18.77
C VAL A 23 0.76 -2.06 -19.01
N LYS A 24 1.61 -2.98 -18.54
CA LYS A 24 3.05 -2.98 -18.81
C LYS A 24 3.43 -4.31 -19.47
N GLY A 25 3.38 -4.34 -20.80
CA GLY A 25 3.62 -5.54 -21.61
C GLY A 25 2.42 -6.49 -21.69
N SER A 26 2.66 -7.77 -21.98
CA SER A 26 1.64 -8.81 -22.21
C SER A 26 1.00 -9.41 -20.95
N GLY A 27 1.26 -8.84 -19.76
CA GLY A 27 0.75 -9.36 -18.49
C GLY A 27 -0.09 -8.34 -17.72
N ARG A 28 -1.26 -8.75 -17.24
CA ARG A 28 -1.99 -8.07 -16.17
C ARG A 28 -1.16 -8.19 -14.89
N ARG A 29 -0.61 -7.08 -14.38
CA ARG A 29 -0.02 -7.02 -13.05
C ARG A 29 -0.89 -6.11 -12.21
N GLU A 30 -1.59 -6.67 -11.24
CA GLU A 30 -2.15 -5.88 -10.15
C GLU A 30 -0.96 -5.28 -9.38
N GLN A 31 -0.80 -3.96 -9.44
CA GLN A 31 0.12 -3.28 -8.52
C GLN A 31 -0.47 -3.50 -7.13
N GLY A 32 0.20 -4.22 -6.23
CA GLY A 32 -0.33 -4.57 -4.90
C GLY A 32 -0.43 -3.40 -3.91
N ASP A 33 -0.47 -2.17 -4.43
CA ASP A 33 -0.45 -0.91 -3.71
C ASP A 33 -1.89 -0.43 -3.55
N ARG A 34 -2.30 -0.11 -2.32
CA ARG A 34 -3.56 0.60 -2.07
C ARG A 34 -3.23 2.03 -1.70
N LEU A 35 -3.98 3.00 -2.22
CA LEU A 35 -3.83 4.39 -1.78
C LEU A 35 -4.89 4.72 -0.74
N LEU A 36 -4.48 5.44 0.32
CA LEU A 36 -5.38 6.11 1.25
C LEU A 36 -5.26 7.62 1.02
N LEU A 37 -6.31 8.27 0.51
CA LEU A 37 -6.29 9.71 0.26
C LEU A 37 -7.22 10.44 1.22
N THR A 38 -6.75 11.47 1.92
CA THR A 38 -7.56 12.28 2.84
C THR A 38 -7.09 13.73 2.86
N GLY A 39 -7.90 14.64 2.32
CA GLY A 39 -7.50 16.05 2.18
C GLY A 39 -6.20 16.18 1.39
N ALA A 40 -5.21 16.88 1.94
CA ALA A 40 -3.88 17.04 1.35
C ALA A 40 -2.87 15.94 1.75
N ARG A 41 -3.34 14.82 2.33
CA ARG A 41 -2.48 13.69 2.77
C ARG A 41 -2.78 12.45 1.94
N GLY A 42 -1.72 11.76 1.54
CA GLY A 42 -1.79 10.48 0.85
C GLY A 42 -0.96 9.42 1.56
N ALA A 43 -1.45 8.19 1.63
CA ALA A 43 -0.64 7.06 2.06
C ALA A 43 -0.63 5.98 0.98
N VAL A 44 0.55 5.45 0.67
CA VAL A 44 0.66 4.22 -0.12
C VAL A 44 0.82 3.06 0.83
N LEU A 45 -0.17 2.16 0.84
CA LEU A 45 -0.19 0.96 1.64
C LEU A 45 0.30 -0.23 0.83
N GLN A 46 1.37 -0.83 1.32
CA GLN A 46 1.93 -2.08 0.84
C GLN A 46 1.70 -3.17 1.87
N SER A 47 1.24 -4.33 1.43
CA SER A 47 1.22 -5.53 2.27
C SER A 47 2.13 -6.60 1.68
N LYS A 48 2.83 -7.31 2.56
CA LYS A 48 3.59 -8.52 2.23
C LYS A 48 3.25 -9.56 3.28
N ARG A 49 2.80 -10.73 2.83
CA ARG A 49 2.45 -11.83 3.70
C ARG A 49 3.44 -12.95 3.57
N ARG A 50 3.86 -13.52 4.69
CA ARG A 50 4.60 -14.79 4.74
C ARG A 50 3.59 -15.91 4.61
N THR A 51 3.71 -16.72 3.56
CA THR A 51 2.74 -17.80 3.25
C THR A 51 3.34 -19.21 3.37
N VAL A 52 4.63 -19.30 3.65
CA VAL A 52 5.33 -20.57 3.85
C VAL A 52 5.69 -20.70 5.32
N THR A 53 5.82 -21.94 5.80
CA THR A 53 6.27 -22.22 7.16
C THR A 53 7.58 -21.48 7.43
N PRO A 54 7.66 -20.70 8.53
CA PRO A 54 8.88 -20.01 8.91
C PRO A 54 10.07 -20.97 9.06
N GLY A 55 11.22 -20.55 8.54
CA GLY A 55 12.49 -21.23 8.73
C GLY A 55 13.20 -20.78 10.00
N ASP A 56 14.53 -20.71 9.96
CA ASP A 56 15.31 -20.17 11.06
C ASP A 56 15.11 -18.64 11.23
N ALA A 57 15.36 -18.16 12.45
CA ALA A 57 15.13 -16.76 12.81
C ALA A 57 15.94 -15.76 11.97
N ASP A 58 17.15 -16.10 11.53
CA ASP A 58 17.96 -15.21 10.68
C ASP A 58 17.41 -15.13 9.26
N GLY A 59 16.95 -16.26 8.72
CA GLY A 59 16.23 -16.34 7.46
C GLY A 59 14.98 -15.48 7.47
N GLU A 60 14.18 -15.54 8.54
CA GLU A 60 12.95 -14.75 8.64
C GLU A 60 13.22 -13.26 8.84
N ARG A 61 14.23 -12.88 9.63
CA ARG A 61 14.68 -11.47 9.70
C ARG A 61 15.11 -10.93 8.35
N LYS A 62 15.90 -11.70 7.59
CA LYS A 62 16.30 -11.35 6.21
C LYS A 62 15.08 -11.24 5.29
N TRP A 63 14.10 -12.12 5.43
CA TRP A 63 12.86 -12.05 4.67
C TRP A 63 12.07 -10.76 4.99
N LEU A 64 11.91 -10.44 6.27
CA LEU A 64 11.23 -9.23 6.74
C LEU A 64 11.92 -7.97 6.20
N GLN A 65 13.24 -7.84 6.39
CA GLN A 65 14.01 -6.68 5.91
C GLN A 65 13.93 -6.53 4.39
N LYS A 66 14.10 -7.64 3.65
CA LYS A 66 14.00 -7.65 2.19
C LYS A 66 12.64 -7.19 1.71
N ASN A 67 11.56 -7.68 2.34
CA ASN A 67 10.20 -7.35 1.94
C ASN A 67 9.81 -5.92 2.36
N ALA A 68 10.29 -5.43 3.51
CA ALA A 68 10.18 -4.03 3.92
C ALA A 68 10.82 -3.11 2.88
N THR A 69 12.10 -3.34 2.57
CA THR A 69 12.84 -2.56 1.57
C THR A 69 12.15 -2.59 0.21
N LYS A 70 11.67 -3.75 -0.22
CA LYS A 70 10.96 -3.90 -1.50
C LYS A 70 9.64 -3.12 -1.49
N ALA A 71 8.85 -3.23 -0.43
CA ALA A 71 7.58 -2.53 -0.29
C ALA A 71 7.79 -1.01 -0.31
N LEU A 72 8.77 -0.48 0.44
CA LEU A 72 9.10 0.94 0.43
C LEU A 72 9.50 1.44 -0.97
N LYS A 73 10.32 0.67 -1.70
CA LYS A 73 10.70 1.00 -3.09
C LYS A 73 9.48 1.03 -4.01
N GLN A 74 8.55 0.09 -3.86
CA GLN A 74 7.32 0.05 -4.64
C GLN A 74 6.45 1.28 -4.33
N ALA A 75 6.20 1.56 -3.05
CA ALA A 75 5.44 2.74 -2.62
C ALA A 75 6.01 4.06 -3.17
N LYS A 76 7.34 4.23 -3.07
CA LYS A 76 8.04 5.38 -3.65
C LYS A 76 7.87 5.46 -5.17
N GLY A 77 7.90 4.30 -5.85
CA GLY A 77 7.66 4.19 -7.28
C GLY A 77 6.25 4.66 -7.67
N THR A 78 5.24 4.26 -6.91
CA THR A 78 3.83 4.65 -7.09
C THR A 78 3.64 6.15 -6.94
N VAL A 79 4.16 6.76 -5.87
CA VAL A 79 4.12 8.24 -5.70
C VAL A 79 4.83 8.94 -6.85
N ARG A 80 6.02 8.47 -7.23
CA ARG A 80 6.77 9.06 -8.36
C ARG A 80 5.97 9.00 -9.65
N GLN A 81 5.27 7.89 -9.91
CA GLN A 81 4.45 7.75 -11.11
C GLN A 81 3.28 8.74 -11.11
N LEU A 82 2.56 8.89 -9.99
CA LEU A 82 1.45 9.84 -9.85
C LEU A 82 1.88 11.29 -10.00
N ARG A 83 3.11 11.63 -9.59
CA ARG A 83 3.70 12.96 -9.80
C ARG A 83 4.12 13.20 -11.25
N LEU A 84 4.55 12.15 -11.95
CA LEU A 84 4.89 12.25 -13.37
C LEU A 84 3.64 12.37 -14.24
N CYS A 85 2.57 11.67 -13.87
CA CYS A 85 1.31 11.65 -14.59
C CYS A 85 0.19 11.32 -13.61
N SER A 86 -0.75 12.26 -13.46
CA SER A 86 -1.97 12.00 -12.70
C SER A 86 -2.74 10.81 -13.29
N ALA A 87 -3.47 10.10 -12.44
CA ALA A 87 -4.20 8.90 -12.83
C ALA A 87 -5.65 8.97 -12.35
N GLU A 88 -6.58 8.53 -13.21
CA GLU A 88 -7.93 8.23 -12.79
C GLU A 88 -7.93 6.98 -11.90
N MET A 89 -8.48 7.12 -10.71
CA MET A 89 -8.54 6.04 -9.72
C MET A 89 -9.93 5.96 -9.13
N THR A 90 -10.41 4.74 -8.96
CA THR A 90 -11.73 4.47 -8.39
C THR A 90 -11.59 4.03 -6.95
N ASN A 91 -12.33 4.65 -6.04
CA ASN A 91 -12.38 4.22 -4.65
C ASN A 91 -13.31 3.00 -4.46
N GLY A 92 -13.29 2.39 -3.28
CA GLY A 92 -14.15 1.27 -2.92
C GLY A 92 -15.67 1.55 -2.93
N ARG A 93 -16.11 2.79 -3.21
CA ARG A 93 -17.52 3.14 -3.48
C ARG A 93 -17.84 3.35 -4.97
N GLY A 94 -16.89 3.11 -5.86
CA GLY A 94 -17.08 3.31 -7.30
C GLY A 94 -16.96 4.76 -7.76
N ARG A 95 -16.44 5.66 -6.92
CA ARG A 95 -16.19 7.06 -7.32
C ARG A 95 -14.81 7.17 -7.95
N THR A 96 -14.77 7.68 -9.18
CA THR A 96 -13.52 7.98 -9.88
C THR A 96 -13.05 9.39 -9.57
N LEU A 97 -11.79 9.52 -9.17
CA LEU A 97 -11.10 10.78 -8.97
C LEU A 97 -9.84 10.82 -9.82
N ASN A 98 -9.47 12.01 -10.32
CA ASN A 98 -8.13 12.21 -10.86
C ASN A 98 -7.16 12.47 -9.69
N VAL A 99 -6.15 11.62 -9.55
CA VAL A 99 -5.16 11.68 -8.48
C VAL A 99 -3.86 12.25 -9.03
N ASP A 100 -3.58 13.51 -8.70
CA ASP A 100 -2.31 14.17 -8.94
C ASP A 100 -1.35 13.91 -7.76
N GLY A 101 -0.17 13.36 -8.04
CA GLY A 101 0.82 13.07 -7.02
C GLY A 101 1.40 14.29 -6.30
N ASP A 102 1.29 15.50 -6.87
CA ASP A 102 1.80 16.73 -6.25
C ASP A 102 0.76 17.39 -5.33
N ALA A 103 -0.50 16.97 -5.37
CA ALA A 103 -1.55 17.47 -4.50
C ALA A 103 -1.50 16.93 -3.05
N TYR A 104 -0.59 15.99 -2.76
CA TYR A 104 -0.54 15.29 -1.47
C TYR A 104 0.86 15.25 -0.86
N GLU A 105 0.90 15.39 0.47
CA GLU A 105 2.03 14.94 1.28
C GLU A 105 1.92 13.43 1.53
N TRP A 106 2.92 12.68 1.07
CA TRP A 106 2.87 11.22 1.03
C TRP A 106 3.60 10.55 2.19
N ILE A 107 2.98 9.49 2.73
CA ILE A 107 3.63 8.51 3.61
C ILE A 107 3.59 7.11 2.96
N ALA A 108 4.65 6.33 3.14
CA ALA A 108 4.66 4.92 2.78
C ALA A 108 4.33 4.09 4.03
N LEU A 109 3.27 3.30 3.96
CA LEU A 109 2.86 2.36 5.01
C LEU A 109 3.15 0.94 4.53
N VAL A 110 3.89 0.17 5.31
CA VAL A 110 4.22 -1.22 5.01
C VAL A 110 3.69 -2.11 6.11
N VAL A 111 2.86 -3.08 5.73
CA VAL A 111 2.36 -4.14 6.60
C VAL A 111 3.06 -5.42 6.22
N LEU A 112 3.85 -5.96 7.15
CA LEU A 112 4.44 -7.29 7.04
C LEU A 112 3.60 -8.23 7.89
N ASP A 113 2.82 -9.08 7.24
CA ASP A 113 2.04 -10.11 7.89
C ASP A 113 2.89 -11.39 7.99
N HIS A 114 3.29 -11.71 9.22
CA HIS A 114 4.18 -12.81 9.55
C HIS A 114 3.71 -13.46 10.86
N GLU A 115 3.41 -14.75 10.81
CA GLU A 115 2.80 -15.49 11.91
C GLU A 115 3.66 -15.50 13.19
N GLU A 116 4.97 -15.69 13.03
CA GLU A 116 5.93 -15.70 14.14
C GLU A 116 7.09 -14.73 13.90
N VAL A 117 6.91 -13.45 14.18
CA VAL A 117 8.00 -12.47 14.04
C VAL A 117 9.11 -12.80 15.04
N PRO A 118 10.37 -13.06 14.61
CA PRO A 118 11.45 -13.36 15.54
C PRO A 118 11.69 -12.23 16.54
N LEU A 119 12.07 -12.59 17.77
CA LEU A 119 12.47 -11.61 18.79
C LEU A 119 13.62 -10.73 18.29
N GLN A 120 13.65 -9.48 18.77
CA GLN A 120 14.67 -8.47 18.42
C GLN A 120 14.73 -8.15 16.91
N THR A 121 13.64 -8.33 16.17
CA THR A 121 13.55 -7.88 14.78
C THR A 121 13.49 -6.35 14.74
N HIS A 122 14.47 -5.74 14.07
CA HIS A 122 14.49 -4.33 13.72
C HIS A 122 14.49 -4.20 12.20
N LEU A 123 13.71 -3.25 11.69
CA LEU A 123 13.67 -2.94 10.27
C LEU A 123 14.43 -1.63 10.04
N ASP A 124 15.44 -1.69 9.17
CA ASP A 124 16.23 -0.52 8.75
C ASP A 124 15.60 0.20 7.55
#